data_AF-A0A1G1LHZ6-F1
#
_entry.id   AF-A0A1G1LHZ6-F1
#
_cell.length_a   1.000
_cell.length_b   1.000
_cell.length_c   1.000
_cell.angle_alpha   90.00
_cell.angle_beta   90.00
_cell.angle_gamma   90.00
#
_symmetry.space_group_name_H-M   'P 1'
#
loop_
_entity.id
_entity.type
_entity.pdbx_description
1 polymer ?
#
loop_
_entity_poly.entity_id
_entity_poly.type
_entity_poly.pdbx_seq_one_letter_code
_entity_poly.pdbx_strand_id
1 'polypeptide(L)'
;MLFAGALSAAEFHINSEADVLAEADAEGYIGVSVSKVTEDLGSPSMVRNNLSDADQIDYIYIGESSVYAFAVMKELGKEVTASTKYGRPEWESSVYPLYPAKN
;
A
#
# COMPACT_ATOMS: atom_id res chain seq x y z
N MET A 1 2.54 -24.18 -28.77
CA MET A 1 3.40 -23.45 -27.83
C MET A 1 2.50 -22.66 -26.91
N LEU A 2 2.35 -23.08 -25.65
CA LEU A 2 1.66 -22.31 -24.63
C LEU A 2 2.69 -21.36 -24.01
N PHE A 3 2.56 -20.07 -24.29
CA PHE A 3 3.26 -19.05 -23.53
C PHE A 3 2.63 -19.01 -22.13
N ALA A 4 3.18 -19.80 -21.20
CA ALA A 4 3.05 -19.54 -19.78
C ALA A 4 3.86 -18.28 -19.50
N GLY A 5 3.24 -17.12 -19.75
CA GLY A 5 3.76 -15.85 -19.24
C GLY A 5 3.74 -15.98 -17.72
N ALA A 6 4.91 -16.25 -17.14
CA ALA A 6 5.12 -16.02 -15.73
C ALA A 6 4.81 -14.55 -15.49
N LEU A 7 3.61 -14.25 -14.99
CA LEU A 7 3.42 -13.05 -14.21
C LEU A 7 4.43 -13.19 -13.07
N SER A 8 5.56 -12.48 -13.19
CA SER A 8 6.37 -12.18 -12.03
C SER A 8 5.42 -11.48 -11.07
N ALA A 9 4.92 -12.20 -10.06
CA ALA A 9 4.41 -11.54 -8.87
C ALA A 9 5.53 -10.58 -8.48
N ALA A 10 5.28 -9.27 -8.53
CA ALA A 10 6.22 -8.32 -7.98
C ALA A 10 6.53 -8.82 -6.55
N GLU A 11 7.80 -9.01 -6.19
CA GLU A 11 8.16 -9.36 -4.82
C GLU A 11 7.68 -8.22 -3.92
N PHE A 12 6.47 -8.37 -3.38
CA PHE A 12 5.99 -7.53 -2.30
C PHE A 12 6.61 -8.09 -1.01
N HIS A 13 7.35 -7.25 -0.28
CA HIS A 13 7.78 -7.62 1.07
C HIS A 13 6.66 -7.37 2.06
N ILE A 14 6.60 -8.21 3.08
CA ILE A 14 5.76 -7.96 4.24
C ILE A 14 6.43 -6.89 5.09
N ASN A 15 5.66 -5.87 5.46
CA ASN A 15 6.05 -4.82 6.37
C ASN A 15 5.28 -5.00 7.68
N SER A 16 5.90 -5.67 8.65
CA SER A 16 5.28 -5.96 9.96
C SER A 16 4.89 -4.71 10.75
N GLU A 17 5.52 -3.56 10.48
CA GLU A 17 5.15 -2.29 11.12
C GLU A 17 3.70 -1.89 10.78
N ALA A 18 3.20 -2.31 9.61
CA ALA A 18 1.81 -2.08 9.22
C ALA A 18 0.79 -2.85 10.10
N ASP A 19 1.17 -3.97 10.70
CA ASP A 19 0.25 -4.74 11.56
C ASP A 19 0.09 -4.12 12.94
N VAL A 20 1.14 -3.46 13.43
CA VAL A 20 1.16 -2.83 14.76
C VAL A 20 0.78 -1.35 14.72
N LEU A 21 0.77 -0.73 13.54
CA LEU A 21 0.35 0.65 13.37
C LEU A 21 -1.14 0.81 13.70
N ALA A 22 -1.44 1.63 14.71
CA ALA A 22 -2.81 1.99 15.04
C ALA A 22 -3.37 2.98 14.01
N GLU A 23 -4.69 2.97 13.81
CA GLU A 23 -5.34 3.84 12.81
C GLU A 23 -5.16 5.32 13.15
N ALA A 24 -5.20 5.69 14.43
CA ALA A 24 -4.95 7.06 14.87
C ALA A 24 -3.52 7.54 14.57
N ASP A 25 -2.52 6.65 14.68
CA ASP A 25 -1.13 6.97 14.33
C ASP A 25 -0.98 7.12 12.81
N ALA A 26 -1.70 6.28 12.04
CA ALA A 26 -1.74 6.37 10.59
C ALA A 26 -2.41 7.68 10.10
N GLU A 27 -3.49 8.12 10.74
CA GLU A 27 -4.15 9.41 10.48
C GLU A 27 -3.23 10.60 10.83
N GLY A 28 -2.36 10.43 11.84
CA GLY A 28 -1.36 11.43 12.23
C GLY A 28 -0.34 11.78 11.14
N TYR A 29 -0.21 10.95 10.10
CA TYR A 29 0.64 11.26 8.95
C TYR A 29 -0.02 12.16 7.91
N ILE A 30 -1.33 12.44 7.98
CA ILE A 30 -2.00 13.33 7.03
C ILE A 30 -1.44 14.75 7.17
N GLY A 31 -1.05 15.35 6.04
CA GLY A 31 -0.35 16.64 5.97
C GLY A 31 1.15 16.56 6.26
N VAL A 32 1.68 15.36 6.53
CA VAL A 32 3.12 15.12 6.69
C VAL A 32 3.72 14.61 5.38
N SER A 33 5.00 14.89 5.15
CA SER A 33 5.72 14.33 4.00
C SER A 33 5.82 12.81 4.09
N VAL A 34 5.63 12.13 2.95
CA VAL A 34 5.77 10.67 2.83
C VAL A 34 7.17 10.16 3.22
N SER A 35 8.19 11.03 3.17
CA SER A 35 9.52 10.69 3.65
C SER A 35 9.53 10.35 5.14
N LYS A 36 8.71 11.01 5.96
CA LYS A 36 8.59 10.70 7.39
C LYS A 36 7.89 9.36 7.62
N VAL A 37 6.85 9.07 6.84
CA VAL A 37 6.17 7.76 6.87
C VAL A 37 7.16 6.64 6.55
N THR A 38 8.03 6.87 5.56
CA THR A 38 9.06 5.90 5.15
C THR A 38 10.18 5.77 6.19
N GLU A 39 10.48 6.83 6.95
CA GLU A 39 11.44 6.77 8.06
C GLU A 39 10.90 5.93 9.23
N ASP A 40 9.61 6.09 9.56
CA ASP A 40 9.01 5.41 10.71
C ASP A 40 8.63 3.96 10.43
N LEU A 41 8.07 3.69 9.23
CA LEU A 41 7.54 2.38 8.86
C LEU A 41 8.50 1.61 7.94
N GLY A 42 9.63 2.21 7.54
CA GLY A 42 10.50 1.67 6.51
C GLY A 42 9.93 1.80 5.09
N SER A 43 10.53 1.08 4.16
CA SER A 43 10.13 1.12 2.74
C SER A 43 8.72 0.56 2.53
N PRO A 44 7.89 1.21 1.69
CA PRO A 44 6.57 0.67 1.33
C PRO A 44 6.71 -0.64 0.56
N SER A 45 5.80 -1.58 0.79
CA SER A 45 5.71 -2.85 0.06
C SER A 45 5.38 -2.66 -1.42
N MET A 46 4.66 -1.60 -1.76
CA MET A 46 4.30 -1.25 -3.13
C MET A 46 4.05 0.25 -3.28
N VAL A 47 4.35 0.80 -4.45
CA VAL A 47 3.97 2.16 -4.83
C VAL A 47 3.23 2.09 -6.17
N ARG A 48 2.02 2.68 -6.24
CA ARG A 48 1.20 2.67 -7.46
C ARG A 48 0.50 4.01 -7.67
N ASN A 49 0.04 4.29 -8.88
CA ASN A 49 -0.89 5.40 -9.08
C ASN A 49 -2.18 5.16 -8.27
N ASN A 50 -2.71 6.20 -7.64
CA ASN A 50 -3.99 6.10 -6.97
C ASN A 50 -5.10 5.84 -8.00
N LEU A 51 -6.03 4.95 -7.66
CA LEU A 51 -7.07 4.47 -8.58
C LEU A 51 -8.23 5.46 -8.74
N SER A 52 -8.41 6.36 -7.77
CA SER A 52 -9.50 7.32 -7.71
C SER A 52 -9.06 8.73 -8.11
N ASP A 53 -7.77 9.06 -7.97
CA ASP A 53 -7.21 10.36 -8.29
C ASP A 53 -5.87 10.23 -9.04
N ALA A 54 -5.81 10.74 -10.27
CA ALA A 54 -4.63 10.64 -11.12
C ALA A 54 -3.47 11.53 -10.66
N ASP A 55 -3.72 12.54 -9.83
CA ASP A 55 -2.69 13.44 -9.29
C ASP A 55 -2.02 12.89 -8.02
N GLN A 56 -2.47 11.70 -7.57
CA GLN A 56 -2.00 11.03 -6.37
C GLN A 56 -1.30 9.70 -6.67
N ILE A 57 -0.44 9.29 -5.74
CA ILE A 57 0.26 8.01 -5.70
C ILE A 57 -0.05 7.34 -4.35
N ASP A 58 -0.40 6.06 -4.38
CA ASP A 58 -0.54 5.24 -3.19
C ASP A 58 0.81 4.66 -2.79
N TYR A 59 1.22 4.92 -1.55
CA TYR A 59 2.29 4.22 -0.85
C TYR A 59 1.67 3.16 0.04
N ILE A 60 1.92 1.89 -0.29
CA ILE A 60 1.19 0.76 0.27
C ILE A 60 2.12 -0.08 1.14
N TYR A 61 1.70 -0.29 2.38
CA TYR A 61 2.39 -1.02 3.41
C TYR A 61 1.58 -2.27 3.73
N ILE A 62 2.10 -3.44 3.37
CA ILE A 62 1.38 -4.72 3.48
C ILE A 62 1.94 -5.50 4.66
N GLY A 63 1.21 -5.55 5.77
CA GLY A 63 1.49 -6.44 6.90
C GLY A 63 1.03 -7.87 6.65
N GLU A 64 1.11 -8.72 7.67
CA GLU A 64 0.54 -10.06 7.69
C GLU A 64 -0.99 -10.04 7.74
N SER A 65 -1.57 -9.07 8.45
CA SER A 65 -3.01 -8.99 8.73
C SER A 65 -3.66 -7.70 8.21
N SER A 66 -2.89 -6.61 8.12
CA SER A 66 -3.38 -5.28 7.77
C SER A 66 -2.64 -4.72 6.56
N VAL A 67 -3.32 -3.87 5.78
CA VAL A 67 -2.71 -3.09 4.71
C VAL A 67 -3.04 -1.63 4.93
N TYR A 68 -2.02 -0.78 4.93
CA TYR A 68 -2.20 0.67 4.91
C TYR A 68 -1.87 1.21 3.52
N ALA A 69 -2.72 2.08 3.01
CA ALA A 69 -2.47 2.87 1.82
C ALA A 69 -2.45 4.35 2.21
N PHE A 70 -1.31 5.01 1.98
CA PHE A 70 -1.17 6.45 2.12
C PHE A 70 -1.26 7.07 0.73
N ALA A 71 -2.29 7.88 0.50
CA ALA A 71 -2.42 8.62 -0.75
C ALA A 71 -1.57 9.90 -0.65
N VAL A 72 -0.76 10.16 -1.68
CA VAL A 72 0.28 11.19 -1.66
C VAL A 72 0.23 12.01 -2.95
N MET A 73 0.25 13.34 -2.84
CA MET A 73 0.30 14.22 -4.02
C MET A 73 1.61 14.05 -4.80
N LYS A 74 1.53 14.04 -6.14
CA LYS A 74 2.70 13.94 -7.02
C LYS A 74 3.61 15.17 -7.01
N GLU A 75 3.08 16.33 -6.63
CA GLU A 75 3.78 17.61 -6.66
C GLU A 75 4.86 17.76 -5.56
N LEU A 76 5.69 18.81 -5.67
CA LEU A 76 6.83 19.09 -4.80
C LEU A 76 6.41 19.20 -3.33
N GLY A 77 6.77 18.19 -2.54
CA GLY A 77 6.42 18.07 -1.12
C GLY A 77 5.96 16.66 -0.73
N LYS A 78 5.37 15.92 -1.69
CA LYS A 78 4.86 14.54 -1.51
C LYS A 78 4.20 14.34 -0.15
N GLU A 79 3.22 15.19 0.15
CA GLU A 79 2.46 15.14 1.40
C GLU A 79 1.36 14.09 1.32
N VAL A 80 1.14 13.41 2.44
CA VAL A 80 0.04 12.46 2.61
C VAL A 80 -1.26 13.25 2.70
N THR A 81 -2.23 12.94 1.83
CA THR A 81 -3.55 13.56 1.79
C THR A 81 -4.62 12.69 2.44
N ALA A 82 -4.41 11.38 2.45
CA ALA A 82 -5.30 10.42 3.08
C ALA A 82 -4.54 9.18 3.54
N SER A 83 -5.08 8.53 4.56
CA SER A 83 -4.66 7.20 5.01
C SER A 83 -5.88 6.29 4.98
N THR A 84 -5.73 5.07 4.49
CA THR A 84 -6.78 4.06 4.50
C THR A 84 -6.24 2.73 4.99
N LYS A 85 -6.96 2.11 5.92
CA LYS A 85 -6.67 0.78 6.44
C LYS A 85 -7.59 -0.26 5.79
N TYR A 86 -7.01 -1.39 5.41
CA TYR A 86 -7.73 -2.57 4.94
C TYR A 86 -7.30 -3.80 5.74
N GLY A 87 -8.18 -4.79 5.84
CA GLY A 87 -7.75 -6.15 6.14
C GLY A 87 -6.98 -6.73 4.95
N ARG A 88 -5.87 -7.42 5.19
CA ARG A 88 -5.05 -7.98 4.09
C ARG A 88 -5.83 -8.88 3.13
N PRO A 89 -6.67 -9.84 3.59
CA PRO A 89 -7.42 -10.68 2.66
C PRO A 89 -8.41 -9.90 1.79
N GLU A 90 -9.04 -8.87 2.35
CA GLU A 90 -9.97 -7.99 1.62
C GLU A 90 -9.21 -7.20 0.54
N TRP A 91 -8.08 -6.59 0.91
CA TRP A 91 -7.26 -5.84 -0.03
C TRP A 91 -6.72 -6.72 -1.16
N GLU A 92 -6.17 -7.89 -0.83
CA GLU A 92 -5.68 -8.85 -1.83
C GLU A 92 -6.79 -9.26 -2.80
N SER A 93 -8.02 -9.49 -2.33
CA SER A 93 -9.16 -9.83 -3.19
C SER A 93 -9.59 -8.69 -4.14
N SER A 94 -9.34 -7.44 -3.76
CA SER A 94 -9.66 -6.26 -4.58
C SER A 94 -8.63 -6.02 -5.69
N VAL A 95 -7.36 -6.37 -5.44
CA VAL A 95 -6.25 -6.20 -6.38
C VAL A 95 -6.09 -7.44 -7.26
N TYR A 96 -6.27 -8.61 -6.65
CA TYR A 96 -6.22 -9.91 -7.29
C TYR A 96 -7.57 -10.61 -7.07
N PRO A 97 -8.60 -10.33 -7.88
CA PRO A 97 -9.92 -10.95 -7.76
C PRO A 97 -9.92 -12.48 -7.89
N LEU A 98 -8.77 -13.08 -8.19
CA LEU A 98 -8.54 -14.53 -8.28
C LEU A 98 -7.59 -15.07 -7.18
N TYR A 99 -7.22 -14.29 -6.15
CA TYR A 99 -6.31 -14.73 -5.07
C TYR A 99 -6.98 -14.84 -3.67
N PRO A 100 -6.59 -15.85 -2.86
CA PRO A 100 -5.86 -17.03 -3.32
C PRO A 100 -6.73 -17.79 -4.32
N ALA A 101 -6.07 -18.35 -5.34
CA ALA A 101 -6.75 -19.19 -6.32
C ALA A 101 -7.56 -20.22 -5.54
N LYS A 102 -8.89 -20.17 -5.64
CA LYS A 102 -9.76 -21.16 -5.01
C LYS A 102 -9.29 -22.53 -5.50
N ASN A 103 -8.84 -23.36 -4.56
CA ASN A 103 -8.61 -24.79 -4.81
C ASN A 103 -9.90 -25.45 -5.32
#